data_AF-A0A968Y645-F1
#
_entry.id   AF-A0A968Y645-F1
#
_cell.length_a   1.000
_cell.length_b   1.000
_cell.length_c   1.000
_cell.angle_alpha   90.00
_cell.angle_beta   90.00
_cell.angle_gamma   90.00
#
_symmetry.space_group_name_H-M   'P 1'
#
loop_
_entity.id
_entity.type
_entity.pdbx_description
1 polymer ?
#
loop_
_entity_poly.entity_id
_entity_poly.type
_entity_poly.pdbx_seq_one_letter_code
_entity_poly.pdbx_strand_id
1 'polypeptide(L)'
;QSQLHQTQEELEQSRSQLHQTQGELENYQSQLYQVRAECEEFRSQLDRTQGELEQTKALLNQSQHQLHRTELVLEQSLVQQHQTQEQLNRLQFEQAIASQKNDPSQMQYELLVWDAWYAYQNNDMTKMRECLKQSIKFTPFSHTETVLNWLDSFAKLSSEKGCDFNSYALTNSEVWKELMRPMLGVKKMTVAIP
;
A
#
# COMPACT_ATOMS: atom_id res chain seq x y z
N GLN A 1 100.88 28.93 19.16
CA GLN A 1 100.30 27.89 20.04
C GLN A 1 98.82 28.14 20.34
N SER A 2 98.35 29.36 20.62
CA SER A 2 96.91 29.63 20.87
C SER A 2 95.96 29.30 19.70
N GLN A 3 96.32 29.60 18.45
CA GLN A 3 95.42 29.34 17.30
C GLN A 3 95.14 27.85 17.09
N LEU A 4 96.16 27.00 17.28
CA LEU A 4 96.03 25.55 17.10
C LEU A 4 95.09 24.95 18.16
N HIS A 5 95.14 25.48 19.39
CA HIS A 5 94.25 25.07 20.47
C HIS A 5 92.80 25.50 20.21
N GLN A 6 92.60 26.73 19.72
CA GLN A 6 91.27 27.25 19.37
C GLN A 6 90.61 26.46 18.24
N THR A 7 91.36 26.12 17.18
CA THR A 7 90.85 25.27 16.09
C THR A 7 90.51 23.85 16.58
N GLN A 8 91.21 23.36 17.59
CA GLN A 8 90.98 22.03 18.16
C GLN A 8 89.71 21.99 19.01
N GLU A 9 89.47 23.02 19.83
CA GLU A 9 88.21 23.20 20.57
C GLU A 9 87.01 23.36 19.63
N GLU A 10 87.13 24.17 18.57
CA GLU A 10 86.07 24.35 17.56
C GLU A 10 85.73 23.03 16.84
N LEU A 11 86.73 22.20 16.53
CA LEU A 11 86.53 20.89 15.91
C LEU A 11 85.80 19.91 16.85
N GLU A 12 86.16 19.93 18.14
CA GLU A 12 85.55 19.09 19.16
C GLU A 12 84.10 19.49 19.43
N GLN A 13 83.82 20.78 19.41
CA GLN A 13 82.48 21.34 19.51
C GLN A 13 81.63 20.98 18.28
N SER A 14 82.20 21.08 17.08
CA SER A 14 81.53 20.67 15.83
C SER A 14 81.20 19.17 15.81
N ARG A 15 82.11 18.31 16.29
CA ARG A 15 81.85 16.87 16.43
C ARG A 15 80.71 16.58 17.39
N SER A 16 80.68 17.27 18.53
CA SER A 16 79.62 17.10 19.52
C SER A 16 78.25 17.51 18.96
N GLN A 17 78.19 18.63 18.24
CA GLN A 17 76.97 19.08 17.56
C GLN A 17 76.52 18.10 16.47
N LEU A 18 77.46 17.53 15.70
CA LEU A 18 77.14 16.55 14.67
C LEU A 18 76.55 15.27 15.28
N HIS A 19 77.12 14.78 16.38
CA HIS A 19 76.57 13.63 17.10
C HIS A 19 75.18 13.91 17.67
N GLN A 20 74.96 15.10 18.24
CA GLN A 20 73.64 15.49 18.72
C GLN A 20 72.62 15.52 17.57
N THR A 21 72.98 16.12 16.44
CA THR A 21 72.11 16.21 15.26
C THR A 21 71.78 14.82 14.69
N GLN A 22 72.74 13.89 14.70
CA GLN A 22 72.49 12.49 14.32
C GLN A 22 71.48 11.81 15.24
N GLY A 23 71.63 11.98 16.57
CA GLY A 23 70.68 11.41 17.53
C GLY A 23 69.27 12.00 17.39
N GLU A 24 69.17 13.30 17.14
CA GLU A 24 67.89 13.95 16.85
C GLU A 24 67.26 13.40 15.56
N LEU A 25 68.05 13.23 14.49
CA LEU A 25 67.59 12.66 13.22
C LEU A 25 67.06 11.22 13.38
N GLU A 26 67.77 10.37 14.11
CA GLU A 26 67.32 9.00 14.41
C GLU A 26 66.00 8.98 15.20
N ASN A 27 65.84 9.93 16.12
CA ASN A 27 64.61 10.09 16.89
C ASN A 27 63.45 10.54 15.98
N TYR A 28 63.66 11.53 15.11
CA TYR A 28 62.67 11.96 14.13
C TYR A 28 62.28 10.84 13.16
N GLN A 29 63.24 10.04 12.70
CA GLN A 29 62.95 8.88 11.85
C GLN A 29 62.06 7.87 12.57
N SER A 30 62.37 7.57 13.83
CA SER A 30 61.56 6.65 14.66
C SER A 30 60.14 7.16 14.85
N GLN A 31 59.97 8.46 15.13
CA GLN A 31 58.65 9.11 15.24
C GLN A 31 57.88 9.06 13.92
N LEU A 32 58.53 9.33 12.79
CA LEU A 32 57.90 9.25 11.46
C LEU A 32 57.41 7.83 11.15
N TYR A 33 58.20 6.81 11.49
CA TYR A 33 57.78 5.41 11.34
C TYR A 33 56.55 5.10 12.19
N GLN A 34 56.51 5.57 13.44
CA GLN A 34 55.38 5.34 14.32
C GLN A 34 54.10 6.01 13.81
N VAL A 35 54.18 7.28 13.41
CA VAL A 35 53.03 8.00 12.83
C VAL A 35 52.53 7.32 11.57
N ARG A 36 53.43 6.83 10.71
CA ARG A 36 53.04 6.10 9.50
C ARG A 36 52.28 4.81 9.82
N ALA A 37 52.76 4.04 10.79
CA ALA A 37 52.08 2.82 11.23
C ALA A 37 50.69 3.12 11.81
N GLU A 38 50.56 4.17 12.62
CA GLU A 38 49.26 4.62 13.15
C GLU A 38 48.31 5.05 12.03
N CYS A 39 48.78 5.78 11.02
CA CYS A 39 47.98 6.14 9.84
C CYS A 39 47.51 4.92 9.04
N GLU A 40 48.36 3.91 8.87
CA GLU A 40 48.00 2.66 8.16
C GLU A 40 46.94 1.87 8.93
N GLU A 41 47.03 1.83 10.26
CA GLU A 41 46.03 1.21 11.13
C GLU A 41 44.69 1.94 11.05
N PHE A 42 44.69 3.28 11.18
CA PHE A 42 43.46 4.07 11.03
C PHE A 42 42.81 3.89 9.66
N ARG A 43 43.60 3.80 8.58
CA ARG A 43 43.06 3.55 7.23
C ARG A 43 42.39 2.18 7.16
N SER A 44 43.02 1.15 7.73
CA SER A 44 42.46 -0.21 7.76
C SER A 44 41.17 -0.28 8.56
N GLN A 45 41.07 0.46 9.67
CA GLN A 45 39.84 0.58 10.46
C GLN A 45 38.72 1.31 9.70
N LEU A 46 39.06 2.36 8.96
CA LEU A 46 38.11 3.10 8.14
C LEU A 46 37.55 2.21 7.01
N ASP A 47 38.41 1.47 6.32
CA ASP A 47 38.02 0.52 5.27
C ASP A 47 37.08 -0.56 5.83
N ARG A 48 37.38 -1.10 7.02
CA ARG A 48 36.51 -2.07 7.71
C ARG A 48 35.14 -1.48 8.01
N THR A 49 35.11 -0.29 8.61
CA THR A 49 33.85 0.39 8.99
C THR A 49 33.01 0.71 7.76
N GLN A 50 33.64 1.09 6.65
CA GLN A 50 32.96 1.34 5.40
C GLN A 50 32.33 0.05 4.84
N GLY A 51 33.04 -1.08 4.90
CA GLY A 51 32.50 -2.39 4.52
C GLY A 51 31.30 -2.82 5.37
N GLU A 52 31.36 -2.62 6.69
CA GLU A 52 30.25 -2.91 7.61
C GLU A 52 29.03 -2.02 7.32
N LEU A 53 29.23 -0.75 6.98
CA LEU A 53 28.17 0.17 6.59
C LEU A 53 27.50 -0.27 5.28
N GLU A 54 28.28 -0.69 4.29
CA GLU A 54 27.76 -1.20 3.02
C GLU A 54 26.95 -2.49 3.22
N GLN A 55 27.43 -3.41 4.06
CA GLN A 55 26.71 -4.62 4.42
C GLN A 55 25.39 -4.31 5.13
N THR A 56 25.40 -3.35 6.06
CA THR A 56 24.20 -2.93 6.78
C THR A 56 23.17 -2.31 5.82
N LYS A 57 23.61 -1.48 4.87
CA LYS A 57 22.74 -0.92 3.82
C LYS A 57 22.13 -2.01 2.94
N ALA A 58 22.91 -3.01 2.55
CA ALA A 58 22.42 -4.13 1.75
C ALA A 58 21.35 -4.93 2.52
N LEU A 59 21.57 -5.20 3.81
CA LEU A 59 20.60 -5.89 4.66
C LEU A 59 19.33 -5.07 4.85
N LEU A 60 19.45 -3.76 5.04
CA LEU A 60 18.29 -2.86 5.16
C LEU A 60 17.44 -2.89 3.88
N ASN A 61 18.06 -2.77 2.71
CA ASN A 61 17.37 -2.85 1.42
C ASN A 61 16.67 -4.21 1.24
N GLN A 62 17.33 -5.30 1.63
CA GLN A 62 16.73 -6.64 1.60
C GLN A 62 15.49 -6.71 2.52
N SER A 63 15.59 -6.19 3.74
CA SER A 63 14.47 -6.14 4.68
C SER A 63 13.30 -5.31 4.15
N GLN A 64 13.58 -4.17 3.50
CA GLN A 64 12.54 -3.33 2.87
C GLN A 64 11.82 -4.08 1.74
N HIS A 65 12.56 -4.78 0.88
CA HIS A 65 11.97 -5.60 -0.18
C HIS A 65 11.11 -6.74 0.38
N GLN A 66 11.54 -7.37 1.48
CA GLN A 66 10.77 -8.42 2.14
C GLN A 66 9.49 -7.89 2.80
N LEU A 67 9.56 -6.72 3.43
CA LEU A 67 8.40 -6.05 4.00
C LEU A 67 7.36 -5.73 2.92
N HIS A 68 7.81 -5.09 1.84
CA HIS A 68 6.93 -4.76 0.71
C HIS A 68 6.28 -6.00 0.08
N ARG A 69 7.04 -7.11 -0.04
CA ARG A 69 6.48 -8.37 -0.53
C ARG A 69 5.40 -8.92 0.40
N THR A 70 5.60 -8.82 1.71
CA THR A 70 4.61 -9.26 2.70
C THR A 70 3.35 -8.39 2.66
N GLU A 71 3.50 -7.07 2.51
CA GLU A 71 2.38 -6.14 2.33
C GLU A 71 1.53 -6.52 1.12
N LEU A 72 2.16 -6.76 -0.05
CA LEU A 72 1.44 -7.18 -1.25
C LEU A 72 0.69 -8.50 -1.07
N VAL A 73 1.31 -9.48 -0.39
CA VAL A 73 0.65 -10.77 -0.10
C VAL A 73 -0.54 -10.57 0.85
N LEU A 74 -0.41 -9.69 1.84
CA LEU A 74 -1.49 -9.37 2.77
C LEU A 74 -2.66 -8.71 2.05
N GLU A 75 -2.40 -7.70 1.21
CA GLU A 75 -3.42 -7.05 0.38
C GLU A 75 -4.15 -8.05 -0.52
N GLN A 76 -3.42 -8.95 -1.19
CA GLN A 76 -4.00 -10.00 -2.01
C GLN A 76 -4.86 -10.95 -1.18
N SER A 77 -4.40 -11.36 0.00
CA SER A 77 -5.16 -12.24 0.89
C SER A 77 -6.44 -11.58 1.40
N LEU A 78 -6.41 -10.28 1.70
CA LEU A 78 -7.60 -9.53 2.11
C LEU A 78 -8.63 -9.48 0.98
N VAL A 79 -8.21 -9.19 -0.24
CA VAL A 79 -9.09 -9.21 -1.42
C VAL A 79 -9.70 -10.60 -1.63
N GLN A 80 -8.89 -11.67 -1.55
CA GLN A 80 -9.38 -13.05 -1.67
C GLN A 80 -10.37 -13.42 -0.56
N GLN A 81 -10.12 -12.98 0.68
CA GLN A 81 -11.03 -13.21 1.80
C GLN A 81 -12.38 -12.51 1.55
N HIS A 82 -12.36 -11.24 1.13
CA HIS A 82 -13.57 -10.49 0.79
C HIS A 82 -14.35 -11.17 -0.35
N GLN A 83 -13.67 -11.61 -1.41
CA GLN A 83 -14.28 -12.34 -2.53
C GLN A 83 -14.91 -13.66 -2.09
N THR A 84 -14.20 -14.43 -1.27
CA THR A 84 -14.69 -15.72 -0.74
C THR A 84 -15.91 -15.50 0.16
N GLN A 85 -15.90 -14.45 0.98
CA GLN A 85 -17.03 -14.10 1.83
C GLN A 85 -18.25 -13.65 1.02
N GLU A 86 -18.06 -12.86 -0.05
CA GLU A 86 -19.13 -12.50 -1.00
C GLU A 86 -19.74 -13.75 -1.64
N GLN A 87 -18.91 -14.65 -2.16
CA GLN A 87 -19.37 -15.90 -2.78
C GLN A 87 -20.15 -16.78 -1.80
N LEU A 88 -19.66 -16.92 -0.56
CA LEU A 88 -20.32 -17.71 0.47
C LEU A 88 -21.70 -17.12 0.81
N ASN A 89 -21.76 -15.81 1.04
CA ASN A 89 -23.02 -15.12 1.33
C ASN A 89 -24.01 -15.28 0.17
N ARG A 90 -23.52 -15.19 -1.08
CA ARG A 90 -24.33 -15.36 -2.29
C ARG A 90 -24.88 -16.79 -2.40
N LEU A 91 -24.06 -17.80 -2.20
CA LEU A 91 -24.48 -19.21 -2.23
C LEU A 91 -25.49 -19.54 -1.12
N GLN A 92 -25.29 -19.00 0.09
CA GLN A 92 -26.25 -19.14 1.19
C GLN A 92 -27.61 -18.54 0.82
N PHE A 93 -27.62 -17.35 0.21
CA PHE A 93 -28.85 -16.73 -0.24
C PHE A 93 -29.51 -17.52 -1.39
N GLU A 94 -28.73 -17.97 -2.37
CA GLU A 94 -29.19 -18.81 -3.49
C GLU A 94 -29.88 -20.10 -3.00
N GLN A 95 -29.29 -20.78 -2.01
CA GLN A 95 -29.90 -21.96 -1.39
C GLN A 95 -31.21 -21.63 -0.65
N ALA A 96 -31.27 -20.49 0.02
CA ALA A 96 -32.47 -20.05 0.74
C ALA A 96 -33.65 -19.78 -0.21
N ILE A 97 -33.41 -19.17 -1.37
CA ILE A 97 -34.45 -18.90 -2.37
C ILE A 97 -34.79 -20.15 -3.21
N ALA A 98 -33.81 -21.03 -3.47
CA ALA A 98 -34.02 -22.28 -4.20
C ALA A 98 -34.97 -23.24 -3.47
N SER A 99 -35.02 -23.13 -2.14
CA SER A 99 -35.93 -23.91 -1.30
C SER A 99 -37.39 -23.39 -1.33
N GLN A 100 -37.61 -22.15 -1.81
CA GLN A 100 -38.90 -21.44 -1.70
C GLN A 100 -39.58 -21.19 -3.05
N LYS A 101 -38.84 -21.20 -4.17
CA LYS A 101 -39.37 -20.83 -5.50
C LYS A 101 -38.92 -21.83 -6.55
N ASN A 102 -39.74 -22.05 -7.57
CA ASN A 102 -39.44 -22.98 -8.68
C ASN A 102 -39.27 -22.28 -10.05
N ASP A 103 -39.43 -20.96 -10.14
CA ASP A 103 -39.29 -20.20 -11.39
C ASP A 103 -37.87 -19.60 -11.53
N PRO A 104 -37.08 -19.99 -12.55
CA PRO A 104 -35.74 -19.47 -12.79
C PRO A 104 -35.68 -17.95 -12.97
N SER A 105 -36.69 -17.34 -13.59
CA SER A 105 -36.69 -15.89 -13.87
C SER A 105 -36.88 -15.08 -12.58
N GLN A 106 -37.74 -15.57 -11.69
CA GLN A 106 -37.94 -14.96 -10.39
C GLN A 106 -36.73 -15.15 -9.46
N MET A 107 -36.06 -16.30 -9.53
CA MET A 107 -34.79 -16.49 -8.82
C MET A 107 -33.73 -15.50 -9.30
N GLN A 108 -33.61 -15.31 -10.61
CA GLN A 108 -32.65 -14.38 -11.19
C GLN A 108 -32.94 -12.93 -10.79
N TYR A 109 -34.22 -12.54 -10.70
CA TYR A 109 -34.62 -11.25 -10.13
C TYR A 109 -34.13 -11.10 -8.69
N GLU A 110 -34.44 -12.06 -7.80
CA GLU A 110 -34.07 -11.96 -6.38
C GLU A 110 -32.56 -11.96 -6.15
N LEU A 111 -31.81 -12.76 -6.92
CA LEU A 111 -30.35 -12.75 -6.88
C LEU A 111 -29.78 -11.39 -7.27
N LEU A 112 -30.30 -10.76 -8.32
CA LEU A 112 -29.85 -9.43 -8.75
C LEU A 112 -30.20 -8.33 -7.74
N VAL A 113 -31.36 -8.43 -7.07
CA VAL A 113 -31.74 -7.50 -5.99
C VAL A 113 -30.83 -7.70 -4.77
N TRP A 114 -30.50 -8.93 -4.43
CA TRP A 114 -29.56 -9.24 -3.36
C TRP A 114 -28.13 -8.77 -3.69
N ASP A 115 -27.65 -9.02 -4.91
CA ASP A 115 -26.34 -8.54 -5.38
C ASP A 115 -26.27 -7.00 -5.33
N ALA A 116 -27.37 -6.33 -5.65
CA ALA A 116 -27.47 -4.87 -5.54
C ALA A 116 -27.40 -4.40 -4.08
N TRP A 117 -28.12 -5.05 -3.17
CA TRP A 117 -28.07 -4.74 -1.74
C TRP A 117 -26.66 -4.95 -1.17
N TYR A 118 -26.02 -6.07 -1.53
CA TYR A 118 -24.65 -6.36 -1.10
C TYR A 118 -23.66 -5.31 -1.63
N ALA A 119 -23.81 -4.87 -2.89
CA ALA A 119 -23.00 -3.80 -3.45
C ALA A 119 -23.23 -2.45 -2.74
N TYR A 120 -24.48 -2.11 -2.40
CA TYR A 120 -24.81 -0.92 -1.61
C TYR A 120 -24.13 -0.92 -0.25
N GLN A 121 -24.17 -2.05 0.48
CA GLN A 121 -23.50 -2.18 1.79
C GLN A 121 -21.98 -2.00 1.70
N ASN A 122 -21.37 -2.41 0.59
CA ASN A 122 -19.94 -2.23 0.33
C ASN A 122 -19.59 -0.87 -0.32
N ASN A 123 -20.54 0.08 -0.36
CA ASN A 123 -20.41 1.39 -1.01
C ASN A 123 -20.12 1.35 -2.52
N ASP A 124 -20.34 0.22 -3.19
CA ASP A 124 -20.25 0.11 -4.64
C ASP A 124 -21.59 0.47 -5.30
N MET A 125 -21.84 1.78 -5.34
CA MET A 125 -23.06 2.34 -5.93
C MET A 125 -23.18 2.02 -7.44
N THR A 126 -22.05 1.83 -8.13
CA THR A 126 -22.03 1.52 -9.56
C THR A 126 -22.53 0.11 -9.83
N LYS A 127 -21.99 -0.89 -9.10
CA LYS A 127 -22.44 -2.28 -9.18
C LYS A 127 -23.89 -2.41 -8.71
N MET A 128 -24.26 -1.75 -7.61
CA MET A 128 -25.65 -1.71 -7.14
C MET A 128 -26.61 -1.31 -8.26
N ARG A 129 -26.38 -0.16 -8.90
CA ARG A 129 -27.23 0.33 -10.00
C ARG A 129 -27.30 -0.67 -11.16
N GLU A 130 -26.18 -1.25 -11.56
CA GLU A 130 -26.15 -2.18 -12.69
C GLU A 130 -26.95 -3.45 -12.38
N CYS A 131 -26.80 -4.01 -11.18
CA CYS A 131 -27.59 -5.13 -10.70
C CYS A 131 -29.10 -4.81 -10.68
N LEU A 132 -29.50 -3.65 -10.13
CA LEU A 132 -30.91 -3.22 -10.14
C LEU A 132 -31.42 -3.05 -11.57
N LYS A 133 -30.66 -2.39 -12.44
CA LYS A 133 -31.02 -2.20 -13.85
C LYS A 133 -31.23 -3.52 -14.59
N GLN A 134 -30.37 -4.51 -14.33
CA GLN A 134 -30.52 -5.85 -14.90
C GLN A 134 -31.76 -6.56 -14.34
N SER A 135 -32.06 -6.39 -13.06
CA SER A 135 -33.22 -7.02 -12.41
C SER A 135 -34.55 -6.63 -13.07
N ILE A 136 -34.64 -5.41 -13.64
CA ILE A 136 -35.84 -4.94 -14.38
C ILE A 136 -36.22 -5.89 -15.52
N LYS A 137 -35.24 -6.58 -16.14
CA LYS A 137 -35.51 -7.52 -17.25
C LYS A 137 -36.23 -8.79 -16.80
N PHE A 138 -36.16 -9.10 -15.51
CA PHE A 138 -36.66 -10.34 -14.91
C PHE A 138 -37.78 -10.10 -13.90
N THR A 139 -38.16 -8.84 -13.67
CA THR A 139 -39.18 -8.48 -12.68
C THR A 139 -40.56 -8.98 -13.11
N PRO A 140 -41.31 -9.66 -12.23
CA PRO A 140 -42.71 -10.00 -12.48
C PRO A 140 -43.68 -8.84 -12.19
N PHE A 141 -43.17 -7.70 -11.69
CA PHE A 141 -43.97 -6.58 -11.20
C PHE A 141 -44.01 -5.40 -12.19
N SER A 142 -44.92 -4.45 -11.98
CA SER A 142 -44.87 -3.17 -12.70
C SER A 142 -43.61 -2.36 -12.32
N HIS A 143 -43.29 -1.31 -13.09
CA HIS A 143 -42.12 -0.48 -12.84
C HIS A 143 -42.12 0.14 -11.43
N THR A 144 -43.26 0.65 -10.97
CA THR A 144 -43.40 1.26 -9.64
C THR A 144 -43.35 0.22 -8.52
N GLU A 145 -43.98 -0.94 -8.70
CA GLU A 145 -43.92 -2.03 -7.73
C GLU A 145 -42.53 -2.64 -7.64
N THR A 146 -41.79 -2.74 -8.75
CA THR A 146 -40.40 -3.21 -8.77
C THR A 146 -39.51 -2.33 -7.91
N VAL A 147 -39.67 -1.01 -7.99
CA VAL A 147 -38.90 -0.05 -7.22
C VAL A 147 -39.24 -0.12 -5.73
N LEU A 148 -40.52 -0.26 -5.39
CA LEU A 148 -40.94 -0.49 -4.00
C LEU A 148 -40.38 -1.81 -3.46
N ASN A 149 -40.44 -2.87 -4.26
CA ASN A 149 -39.90 -4.19 -3.88
C ASN A 149 -38.39 -4.14 -3.63
N TRP A 150 -37.62 -3.38 -4.41
CA TRP A 150 -36.19 -3.17 -4.12
C TRP A 150 -35.98 -2.53 -2.76
N LEU A 151 -36.71 -1.46 -2.44
CA LEU A 151 -36.57 -0.75 -1.16
C LEU A 151 -37.00 -1.63 0.01
N ASP A 152 -38.09 -2.38 -0.12
CA ASP A 152 -38.56 -3.32 0.91
C ASP A 152 -37.56 -4.46 1.12
N SER A 153 -36.99 -5.00 0.04
CA SER A 153 -35.97 -6.04 0.11
C SER A 153 -34.71 -5.54 0.80
N PHE A 154 -34.27 -4.31 0.48
CA PHE A 154 -33.10 -3.70 1.12
C PHE A 154 -33.34 -3.46 2.61
N ALA A 155 -34.53 -2.98 2.99
CA ALA A 155 -34.90 -2.77 4.38
C ALA A 155 -35.02 -4.08 5.18
N LYS A 156 -35.55 -5.14 4.56
CA LYS A 156 -35.60 -6.48 5.16
C LYS A 156 -34.20 -7.04 5.40
N LEU A 157 -33.37 -7.03 4.35
CA LEU A 157 -31.99 -7.54 4.43
C LEU A 157 -31.13 -6.73 5.41
N SER A 158 -31.33 -5.41 5.49
CA SER A 158 -30.63 -4.57 6.46
C SER A 158 -31.03 -4.91 7.91
N SER A 159 -32.33 -5.14 8.15
CA SER A 159 -32.81 -5.58 9.47
C SER A 159 -32.29 -6.96 9.87
N GLU A 160 -32.21 -7.92 8.94
CA GLU A 160 -31.70 -9.27 9.20
C GLU A 160 -30.20 -9.28 9.54
N LYS A 161 -29.44 -8.34 8.97
CA LYS A 161 -27.99 -8.22 9.14
C LYS A 161 -27.57 -7.23 10.21
N GLY A 162 -28.53 -6.49 10.78
CA GLY A 162 -28.28 -5.46 11.80
C GLY A 162 -27.56 -4.24 11.25
N CYS A 163 -27.74 -3.91 9.97
CA CYS A 163 -27.14 -2.76 9.31
C CYS A 163 -28.19 -1.66 9.09
N ASP A 164 -27.75 -0.40 9.15
CA ASP A 164 -28.63 0.72 8.83
C ASP A 164 -28.87 0.82 7.32
N PHE A 165 -30.12 0.97 6.91
CA PHE A 165 -30.50 1.27 5.54
C PHE A 165 -31.21 2.61 5.47
N ASN A 166 -30.60 3.58 4.78
CA ASN A 166 -31.17 4.90 4.60
C ASN A 166 -31.79 5.03 3.21
N SER A 167 -33.07 4.68 3.11
CA SER A 167 -33.85 4.78 1.87
C SER A 167 -33.91 6.22 1.32
N TYR A 168 -33.94 7.22 2.20
CA TYR A 168 -33.93 8.63 1.78
C TYR A 168 -32.60 9.02 1.13
N ALA A 169 -31.47 8.62 1.70
CA ALA A 169 -30.16 8.90 1.13
C ALA A 169 -29.98 8.19 -0.23
N LEU A 170 -30.42 6.93 -0.33
CA LEU A 170 -30.36 6.18 -1.58
C LEU A 170 -31.22 6.82 -2.67
N THR A 171 -32.48 7.11 -2.39
CA THR A 171 -33.42 7.64 -3.39
C THR A 171 -33.08 9.05 -3.88
N ASN A 172 -32.35 9.83 -3.06
CA ASN A 172 -31.84 11.15 -3.45
C ASN A 172 -30.47 11.14 -4.13
N SER A 173 -29.79 9.98 -4.20
CA SER A 173 -28.49 9.87 -4.85
C SER A 173 -28.58 10.05 -6.38
N GLU A 174 -27.55 10.63 -7.00
CA GLU A 174 -27.50 10.79 -8.45
C GLU A 174 -27.54 9.44 -9.18
N VAL A 175 -26.87 8.44 -8.63
CA VAL A 175 -26.87 7.06 -9.15
C VAL A 175 -28.29 6.49 -9.23
N TRP A 176 -29.11 6.73 -8.21
CA TRP A 176 -30.51 6.30 -8.20
C TRP A 176 -31.37 7.10 -9.18
N LYS A 177 -31.19 8.42 -9.27
CA LYS A 177 -31.91 9.26 -10.24
C LYS A 177 -31.61 8.85 -11.68
N GLU A 178 -30.37 8.48 -11.99
CA GLU A 178 -29.99 7.94 -13.29
C GLU A 178 -30.67 6.62 -13.61
N LEU A 179 -30.78 5.71 -12.62
CA LEU A 179 -31.51 4.44 -12.75
C LEU A 179 -32.99 4.65 -13.06
N MET A 180 -33.61 5.63 -12.41
CA MET A 180 -35.05 5.94 -12.55
C MET A 180 -35.39 6.68 -13.85
N ARG A 181 -34.43 7.41 -14.44
CA ARG A 181 -34.62 8.19 -15.67
C ARG A 181 -35.22 7.40 -16.85
N PRO A 182 -34.73 6.20 -17.21
CA PRO A 182 -35.33 5.39 -18.28
C PRO A 182 -36.70 4.78 -17.88
N MET A 183 -36.94 4.52 -16.59
CA MET A 183 -38.23 3.97 -16.11
C MET A 183 -39.37 5.00 -16.14
N LEU A 184 -39.06 6.27 -15.89
CA LEU A 184 -40.06 7.35 -15.79
C LEU A 184 -40.46 7.96 -17.13
N GLY A 185 -39.89 7.47 -18.25
CA GLY A 185 -40.36 7.73 -19.60
C GLY A 185 -40.89 9.14 -19.84
N VAL A 186 -40.05 10.18 -19.74
CA VAL A 186 -40.43 11.49 -20.31
C VAL A 186 -40.42 11.33 -21.82
N LYS A 187 -41.54 10.90 -22.40
CA LYS A 187 -41.82 11.10 -23.82
C LYS A 187 -41.65 12.60 -24.07
N LYS A 188 -40.59 12.99 -24.79
CA LYS A 188 -40.62 14.25 -25.52
C LYS A 188 -41.76 14.13 -26.52
N MET A 189 -42.90 14.70 -26.16
CA MET A 189 -44.03 14.86 -27.05
C MET A 189 -43.61 15.92 -28.07
N THR A 190 -43.01 15.48 -29.18
CA THR A 190 -42.74 16.36 -30.31
C THR A 190 -44.10 16.77 -30.86
N VAL A 191 -44.58 17.93 -30.45
CA VAL A 191 -45.75 18.58 -31.06
C VAL A 191 -45.29 18.97 -32.47
N ALA A 192 -45.72 18.19 -33.46
CA ALA A 192 -45.77 18.65 -34.83
C ALA A 192 -46.87 19.72 -34.89
N ILE A 193 -46.47 20.96 -35.09
CA ILE A 193 -47.38 22.08 -35.34
C ILE A 193 -47.73 22.02 -36.84
N PRO A 194 -49.02 22.13 -37.21
CA PRO A 194 -49.50 21.99 -38.60
C PRO A 194 -49.00 23.10 -39.53
#